data_AF-C3XIR9-F1
#
_entry.id   AF-C3XIR9-F1
#
_cell.length_a   1.000
_cell.length_b   1.000
_cell.length_c   1.000
_cell.angle_alpha   90.00
_cell.angle_beta   90.00
_cell.angle_gamma   90.00
#
_symmetry.space_group_name_H-M   'P 1'
#
loop_
_entity.id
_entity.type
_entity.pdbx_description
1 polymer ?
#
loop_
_entity_poly.entity_id
_entity_poly.type
_entity_poly.pdbx_seq_one_letter_code
_entity_poly.pdbx_strand_id
1 'polypeptide(L)'
;MFLVIICFLLIVFTLSYFIWWLIYRKLFKSQKKISKFLVFIGAVGLIVFYYTPYSYYLEPSFYEFKKMCKLNELSDNEEKYNKILSYFGLSLDSLDYELLNNKIHKLPKESIYYKKNKYTYGAYLELIPYSNRIKISIAFLGNQNKLNKKNIKRIYFAVIWKHHREEYYFSGLTYRWHRVKSNQRGCNYFGIRRISNE
;
A
#
# COMPACT_ATOMS: atom_id res chain seq x y z
N MET A 1 -3.17 7.85 34.50
CA MET A 1 -2.65 6.91 33.47
C MET A 1 -2.72 5.45 33.94
N PHE A 2 -2.17 5.11 35.11
CA PHE A 2 -2.17 3.74 35.64
C PHE A 2 -3.58 3.12 35.81
N LEU A 3 -4.52 3.85 36.41
CA LEU A 3 -5.93 3.43 36.54
C LEU A 3 -6.59 3.11 35.19
N VAL A 4 -6.31 3.90 34.15
CA VAL A 4 -6.86 3.70 32.80
C VAL A 4 -6.35 2.40 32.19
N ILE A 5 -5.08 2.08 32.38
CA ILE A 5 -4.47 0.84 31.90
C ILE A 5 -5.09 -0.37 32.60
N ILE A 6 -5.29 -0.30 33.92
CA ILE A 6 -5.95 -1.37 34.69
C ILE A 6 -7.38 -1.59 34.20
N CYS A 7 -8.17 -0.52 34.07
CA CYS A 7 -9.54 -0.62 33.57
C CYS A 7 -9.60 -1.23 32.16
N PHE A 8 -8.68 -0.83 31.27
CA PHE A 8 -8.58 -1.39 29.92
C PHE A 8 -8.28 -2.90 29.93
N LEU A 9 -7.29 -3.33 30.73
CA LEU A 9 -6.96 -4.76 30.84
C LEU A 9 -8.15 -5.57 31.37
N LEU A 10 -8.87 -5.07 32.38
CA LEU A 10 -10.08 -5.72 32.89
C LEU A 10 -11.13 -5.92 31.79
N ILE A 11 -11.36 -4.91 30.94
CA ILE A 11 -12.29 -5.00 29.81
C ILE A 11 -11.83 -6.07 28.81
N VAL A 12 -10.55 -6.09 28.45
CA VAL A 12 -10.00 -7.08 27.50
C VAL A 12 -10.17 -8.51 28.02
N PHE A 13 -9.78 -8.77 29.27
CA PHE A 13 -9.85 -10.11 29.85
C PHE A 13 -11.28 -10.61 30.03
N THR A 14 -12.22 -9.72 30.38
CA THR A 14 -13.65 -10.07 30.48
C THR A 14 -14.25 -10.40 29.11
N LEU A 15 -13.93 -9.62 28.08
CA LEU A 15 -14.34 -9.92 26.69
C LEU A 15 -13.76 -11.25 26.19
N SER A 16 -12.48 -11.50 26.44
CA SER A 16 -11.84 -12.77 26.08
C SER A 16 -12.53 -13.98 26.71
N TYR A 17 -12.83 -13.89 28.02
CA TYR A 17 -13.57 -14.94 28.72
C TYR A 17 -14.95 -15.18 28.09
N PHE A 18 -15.68 -14.11 27.80
CA PHE A 18 -17.01 -14.20 27.21
C PHE A 18 -17.00 -14.83 25.81
N ILE A 19 -16.03 -14.47 24.96
CA ILE A 19 -15.86 -15.08 23.63
C ILE A 19 -15.62 -16.57 23.75
N TRP A 20 -14.68 -16.99 24.60
CA TRP A 20 -14.40 -18.41 24.82
C TRP A 20 -15.60 -19.15 25.42
N TRP A 21 -16.38 -18.50 26.28
CA TRP A 21 -17.59 -19.08 26.85
C TRP A 21 -18.62 -19.44 25.76
N LEU A 22 -18.85 -18.52 24.82
CA LEU A 22 -19.72 -18.75 23.68
C LEU A 22 -19.20 -19.89 22.78
N ILE A 23 -17.90 -19.91 22.50
CA ILE A 23 -17.25 -20.95 21.68
C ILE A 23 -17.39 -22.33 22.34
N TYR A 24 -17.09 -22.44 23.64
CA TYR A 24 -17.20 -23.70 24.39
C TYR A 24 -18.62 -24.23 24.40
N ARG A 25 -19.60 -23.34 24.60
CA ARG A 25 -21.01 -23.71 24.64
C ARG A 25 -21.52 -24.16 23.27
N LYS A 26 -21.10 -23.51 22.18
CA LYS A 26 -21.53 -23.85 20.82
C LYS A 26 -20.81 -25.07 20.24
N LEU A 27 -19.48 -25.09 20.28
CA LEU A 27 -18.69 -26.14 19.61
C LEU A 27 -18.60 -27.43 20.43
N PHE A 28 -18.44 -27.31 21.75
CA PHE A 28 -18.15 -28.46 22.60
C PHE A 28 -19.34 -28.89 23.47
N LYS A 29 -20.48 -28.16 23.41
CA LYS A 29 -21.67 -28.35 24.25
C LYS A 29 -21.34 -28.55 25.75
N SER A 30 -20.18 -28.03 26.17
CA SER A 30 -19.59 -28.32 27.47
C SER A 30 -19.93 -27.19 28.44
N GLN A 31 -20.33 -27.54 29.66
CA GLN A 31 -20.55 -26.60 30.76
C GLN A 31 -19.33 -26.47 31.69
N LYS A 32 -18.17 -27.05 31.31
CA LYS A 32 -16.95 -27.00 32.11
C LYS A 32 -16.37 -25.58 32.15
N LYS A 33 -15.67 -25.26 33.26
CA LYS A 33 -14.93 -23.99 33.41
C LYS A 33 -13.93 -23.81 32.27
N ILE A 34 -13.92 -22.62 31.68
CA ILE A 34 -13.01 -22.24 30.59
C ILE A 34 -11.58 -22.20 31.10
N SER A 35 -10.64 -22.69 30.29
CA SER A 35 -9.22 -22.66 30.62
C SER A 35 -8.72 -21.22 30.75
N LYS A 36 -8.06 -20.90 31.88
CA LYS A 36 -7.41 -19.60 32.10
C LYS A 36 -6.36 -19.28 31.02
N PHE A 37 -5.70 -20.31 30.50
CA PHE A 37 -4.71 -20.18 29.42
C PHE A 37 -5.34 -19.70 28.11
N LEU A 38 -6.53 -20.22 27.76
CA LEU A 38 -7.26 -19.79 26.57
C LEU A 38 -7.75 -18.34 26.70
N VAL A 39 -8.23 -17.96 27.89
CA VAL A 39 -8.62 -16.58 28.20
C VAL A 39 -7.42 -15.64 28.03
N PHE A 40 -6.22 -16.05 28.45
CA PHE A 40 -5.00 -15.28 28.25
C PHE A 40 -4.64 -15.12 26.76
N ILE A 41 -4.63 -16.20 25.97
CA ILE A 41 -4.39 -16.13 24.52
C ILE A 41 -5.40 -15.23 23.83
N GLY A 42 -6.69 -15.37 24.16
CA GLY A 42 -7.75 -14.54 23.61
C GLY A 42 -7.56 -13.06 23.97
N ALA A 43 -7.11 -12.75 25.19
CA ALA A 43 -6.86 -11.39 25.63
C ALA A 43 -5.67 -10.76 24.89
N VAL A 44 -4.57 -11.49 24.72
CA VAL A 44 -3.44 -11.06 23.88
C VAL A 44 -3.91 -10.81 22.45
N GLY A 45 -4.70 -11.72 21.89
CA GLY A 45 -5.32 -11.55 20.58
C GLY A 45 -6.15 -10.27 20.48
N LEU A 46 -7.04 -10.02 21.45
CA LEU A 46 -7.88 -8.81 21.49
C LEU A 46 -7.07 -7.51 21.61
N ILE A 47 -6.00 -7.50 22.43
CA ILE A 47 -5.10 -6.35 22.55
C ILE A 47 -4.41 -6.10 21.22
N VAL A 48 -3.86 -7.15 20.60
CA VAL A 48 -3.27 -7.06 19.27
C VAL A 48 -4.31 -6.51 18.29
N PHE A 49 -5.52 -7.08 18.20
CA PHE A 49 -6.59 -6.59 17.32
C PHE A 49 -6.99 -5.14 17.56
N TYR A 50 -7.00 -4.69 18.81
CA TYR A 50 -7.35 -3.32 19.18
C TYR A 50 -6.28 -2.30 18.73
N TYR A 51 -4.99 -2.65 18.88
CA TYR A 51 -3.89 -1.74 18.58
C TYR A 51 -3.26 -1.91 17.20
N THR A 52 -3.45 -3.07 16.56
CA THR A 52 -2.94 -3.28 15.21
C THR A 52 -3.94 -2.75 14.18
N PRO A 53 -3.48 -2.05 13.13
CA PRO A 53 -4.33 -1.54 12.06
C PRO A 53 -4.77 -2.68 11.10
N TYR A 54 -5.29 -3.77 11.66
CA TYR A 54 -5.55 -5.06 11.01
C TYR A 54 -6.55 -4.98 9.85
N SER A 55 -7.43 -3.97 9.87
CA SER A 55 -8.34 -3.72 8.76
C SER A 55 -7.62 -3.61 7.41
N TYR A 56 -6.43 -2.99 7.35
CA TYR A 56 -5.71 -2.85 6.09
C TYR A 56 -5.27 -4.21 5.56
N TYR A 57 -4.72 -5.06 6.43
CA TYR A 57 -4.20 -6.38 6.04
C TYR A 57 -5.30 -7.39 5.68
N LEU A 58 -6.53 -7.17 6.12
CA LEU A 58 -7.69 -7.99 5.79
C LEU A 58 -8.44 -7.51 4.53
N GLU A 59 -8.15 -6.31 4.02
CA GLU A 59 -8.81 -5.79 2.82
C GLU A 59 -8.18 -6.40 1.55
N PRO A 60 -8.93 -7.11 0.69
CA PRO A 60 -8.38 -7.72 -0.52
C PRO A 60 -7.65 -6.71 -1.42
N SER A 61 -8.21 -5.50 -1.56
CA SER A 61 -7.60 -4.41 -2.33
C SER A 61 -6.24 -3.94 -1.79
N PHE A 62 -5.97 -4.11 -0.49
CA PHE A 62 -4.65 -3.81 0.06
C PHE A 62 -3.60 -4.82 -0.39
N TYR A 63 -3.97 -6.10 -0.40
CA TYR A 63 -3.06 -7.16 -0.86
C TYR A 63 -2.76 -7.04 -2.35
N GLU A 64 -3.77 -6.66 -3.14
CA GLU A 64 -3.61 -6.31 -4.55
C GLU A 64 -2.70 -5.09 -4.75
N PHE A 65 -2.96 -4.00 -4.03
CA PHE A 65 -2.07 -2.84 -3.98
C PHE A 65 -0.62 -3.22 -3.63
N LYS A 66 -0.43 -4.07 -2.60
CA LYS A 66 0.89 -4.55 -2.19
C LYS A 66 1.58 -5.35 -3.29
N LYS A 67 0.85 -6.27 -3.95
CA LYS A 67 1.37 -7.04 -5.09
C LYS A 67 1.80 -6.12 -6.24
N MET A 68 1.00 -5.12 -6.57
CA MET A 68 1.34 -4.13 -7.59
C MET A 68 2.60 -3.34 -7.23
N CYS A 69 2.73 -2.91 -5.97
CA CYS A 69 3.93 -2.17 -5.53
C CYS A 69 5.22 -2.99 -5.59
N LYS A 70 5.15 -4.31 -5.35
CA LYS A 70 6.29 -5.23 -5.49
C LYS A 70 6.83 -5.30 -6.92
N LEU A 71 6.06 -4.92 -7.95
CA LEU A 71 6.56 -4.88 -9.32
C LEU A 71 7.71 -3.88 -9.48
N ASN A 72 7.74 -2.82 -8.66
CA ASN A 72 8.83 -1.85 -8.68
C ASN A 72 10.17 -2.42 -8.16
N GLU A 73 10.13 -3.51 -7.39
CA GLU A 73 11.30 -4.21 -6.85
C GLU A 73 11.95 -5.15 -7.88
N LEU A 74 11.23 -5.53 -8.93
CA LEU A 74 11.76 -6.37 -10.01
C LEU A 74 12.82 -5.61 -10.82
N SER A 75 13.75 -6.35 -11.43
CA SER A 75 14.73 -5.81 -12.37
C SER A 75 14.04 -5.15 -13.57
N ASP A 76 14.64 -4.07 -14.07
CA ASP A 76 14.12 -3.29 -15.20
C ASP A 76 14.29 -4.07 -16.52
N ASN A 77 13.44 -5.07 -16.77
CA ASN A 77 13.43 -5.94 -17.96
C ASN A 77 12.05 -5.99 -18.67
N GLU A 78 12.01 -6.63 -19.84
CA GLU A 78 10.79 -6.78 -20.64
C GLU A 78 9.66 -7.49 -19.88
N GLU A 79 9.99 -8.51 -19.07
CA GLU A 79 9.02 -9.23 -18.26
C GLU A 79 8.31 -8.32 -17.25
N LYS A 80 9.07 -7.50 -16.50
CA LYS A 80 8.53 -6.49 -15.59
C LYS A 80 7.63 -5.51 -16.32
N TYR A 81 8.08 -5.01 -17.47
CA TYR A 81 7.33 -4.03 -18.24
C TYR A 81 6.02 -4.61 -18.77
N ASN A 82 6.03 -5.82 -19.31
CA ASN A 82 4.82 -6.51 -19.73
C ASN A 82 3.89 -6.81 -18.55
N LYS A 83 4.42 -7.15 -17.36
CA LYS A 83 3.62 -7.29 -16.13
C LYS A 83 2.98 -5.98 -15.66
N ILE A 84 3.64 -4.84 -15.84
CA ILE A 84 3.06 -3.52 -15.53
C ILE A 84 1.97 -3.16 -16.54
N LEU A 85 2.23 -3.39 -17.83
CA LEU A 85 1.32 -3.05 -18.91
C LEU A 85 0.09 -3.97 -18.95
N SER A 86 0.19 -5.20 -18.48
CA SER A 86 -0.95 -6.13 -18.45
C SER A 86 -2.11 -5.66 -17.57
N TYR A 87 -1.86 -4.81 -16.56
CA TYR A 87 -2.93 -4.15 -15.78
C TYR A 87 -3.83 -3.25 -16.63
N PHE A 88 -3.38 -2.89 -17.84
CA PHE A 88 -4.11 -2.07 -18.81
C PHE A 88 -4.52 -2.89 -20.04
N GLY A 89 -4.32 -4.21 -20.05
CA GLY A 89 -4.52 -5.05 -21.23
C GLY A 89 -3.49 -4.80 -22.34
N LEU A 90 -2.30 -4.28 -21.99
CA LEU A 90 -1.25 -3.92 -22.92
C LEU A 90 0.02 -4.75 -22.71
N SER A 91 0.91 -4.73 -23.70
CA SER A 91 2.29 -5.20 -23.65
C SER A 91 3.20 -4.17 -24.35
N LEU A 92 4.51 -4.35 -24.28
CA LEU A 92 5.45 -3.54 -25.07
C LEU A 92 5.19 -3.65 -26.58
N ASP A 93 4.63 -4.78 -27.03
CA ASP A 93 4.34 -5.03 -28.45
C ASP A 93 3.00 -4.44 -28.87
N SER A 94 2.02 -4.38 -27.96
CA SER A 94 0.71 -3.80 -28.24
C SER A 94 0.61 -2.31 -27.91
N LEU A 95 1.70 -1.68 -27.45
CA LEU A 95 1.70 -0.28 -27.05
C LEU A 95 1.57 0.62 -28.28
N ASP A 96 0.62 1.54 -28.24
CA ASP A 96 0.53 2.61 -29.23
C ASP A 96 1.62 3.67 -28.96
N TYR A 97 2.76 3.52 -29.63
CA TYR A 97 3.89 4.43 -29.52
C TYR A 97 3.60 5.80 -30.13
N GLU A 98 2.67 5.91 -31.08
CA GLU A 98 2.31 7.18 -31.69
C GLU A 98 1.57 8.06 -30.67
N LEU A 99 0.53 7.50 -30.04
CA LEU A 99 -0.19 8.15 -28.95
C LEU A 99 0.72 8.47 -27.75
N LEU A 100 1.67 7.58 -27.44
CA LEU A 100 2.64 7.82 -26.38
C LEU A 100 3.56 9.01 -26.70
N ASN A 101 4.06 9.08 -27.93
CA ASN A 101 4.98 10.13 -28.36
C ASN A 101 4.29 11.50 -28.43
N ASN A 102 2.98 11.56 -28.65
CA ASN A 102 2.22 12.81 -28.56
C ASN A 102 2.19 13.41 -27.14
N LYS A 103 2.41 12.58 -26.11
CA LYS A 103 2.45 13.01 -24.69
C LYS A 103 3.87 13.19 -24.16
N ILE A 104 4.89 13.02 -25.01
CA ILE A 104 6.28 13.11 -24.58
C ILE A 104 6.64 14.56 -24.26
N HIS A 105 7.43 14.74 -23.22
CA HIS A 105 7.97 16.03 -22.84
C HIS A 105 9.37 15.85 -22.24
N LYS A 106 10.14 16.93 -22.27
CA LYS A 106 11.45 16.96 -21.62
C LYS A 106 11.26 17.05 -20.12
N LEU A 107 11.96 16.22 -19.36
CA LEU A 107 11.88 16.23 -17.90
C LEU A 107 12.64 17.45 -17.34
N PRO A 108 12.05 18.18 -16.37
CA PRO A 108 12.76 19.22 -15.62
C PRO A 108 13.97 18.63 -14.89
N LYS A 109 15.07 19.38 -14.78
CA LYS A 109 16.31 18.90 -14.13
C LYS A 109 16.11 18.60 -12.64
N GLU A 110 15.15 19.27 -12.02
CA GLU A 110 14.75 19.17 -10.63
C GLU A 110 13.86 17.95 -10.37
N SER A 111 13.36 17.29 -11.41
CA SER A 111 12.49 16.12 -11.29
C SER A 111 13.24 14.94 -10.70
N ILE A 112 12.61 14.25 -9.73
CA ILE A 112 13.12 12.99 -9.15
C ILE A 112 13.31 11.87 -10.20
N TYR A 113 12.69 12.02 -11.37
CA TYR A 113 12.79 11.08 -12.48
C TYR A 113 13.92 11.44 -13.45
N TYR A 114 14.42 12.68 -13.43
CA TYR A 114 15.48 13.13 -14.32
C TYR A 114 16.81 12.48 -13.95
N LYS A 115 17.48 11.89 -14.96
CA LYS A 115 18.89 11.48 -14.86
C LYS A 115 19.59 11.86 -16.15
N LYS A 116 20.63 12.69 -16.04
CA LYS A 116 21.43 13.13 -17.19
C LYS A 116 21.84 11.93 -18.05
N ASN A 117 21.61 12.01 -19.35
CA ASN A 117 21.90 10.99 -20.36
C ASN A 117 21.21 9.61 -20.19
N LYS A 118 20.36 9.43 -19.17
CA LYS A 118 19.56 8.20 -18.95
C LYS A 118 18.07 8.45 -19.12
N TYR A 119 17.52 9.44 -18.40
CA TYR A 119 16.10 9.79 -18.36
C TYR A 119 15.97 11.30 -18.56
N THR A 120 15.95 11.74 -19.82
CA THR A 120 15.82 13.16 -20.20
C THR A 120 14.42 13.49 -20.72
N TYR A 121 13.70 12.49 -21.21
CA TYR A 121 12.33 12.59 -21.70
C TYR A 121 11.42 11.63 -20.95
N GLY A 122 10.17 12.05 -20.78
CA GLY A 122 9.13 11.28 -20.14
C GLY A 122 7.81 11.39 -20.88
N ALA A 123 6.99 10.35 -20.80
CA ALA A 123 5.58 10.41 -21.16
C ALA A 123 4.76 9.82 -20.00
N TYR A 124 3.81 10.58 -19.49
CA TYR A 124 2.95 10.17 -18.38
C TYR A 124 1.58 9.75 -18.91
N LEU A 125 1.11 8.61 -18.42
CA LEU A 125 -0.31 8.26 -18.47
C LEU A 125 -0.94 8.70 -17.15
N GLU A 126 -2.11 9.30 -17.25
CA GLU A 126 -2.87 9.80 -16.11
C GLU A 126 -3.22 8.69 -15.11
N LEU A 127 -3.59 9.09 -13.89
CA LEU A 127 -4.06 8.17 -12.86
C LEU A 127 -5.42 7.58 -13.25
N ILE A 128 -5.41 6.36 -13.75
CA ILE A 128 -6.60 5.62 -14.18
C ILE A 128 -7.14 4.82 -12.98
N PRO A 129 -8.48 4.81 -12.76
CA PRO A 129 -9.09 3.93 -11.78
C PRO A 129 -8.92 2.47 -12.22
N TYR A 130 -8.22 1.68 -11.41
CA TYR A 130 -8.15 0.22 -11.59
C TYR A 130 -9.30 -0.46 -10.85
N SER A 131 -9.62 0.03 -9.65
CA SER A 131 -10.78 -0.39 -8.86
C SER A 131 -11.29 0.78 -8.02
N ASN A 132 -12.39 0.59 -7.29
CA ASN A 132 -12.93 1.61 -6.39
C ASN A 132 -11.90 2.14 -5.38
N ARG A 133 -10.96 1.29 -4.98
CA ARG A 133 -9.92 1.60 -3.99
C ARG A 133 -8.53 1.80 -4.60
N ILE A 134 -8.29 1.44 -5.86
CA ILE A 134 -6.95 1.50 -6.46
C ILE A 134 -6.95 2.40 -7.69
N LYS A 135 -5.99 3.32 -7.74
CA LYS A 135 -5.63 4.09 -8.93
C LYS A 135 -4.21 3.74 -9.34
N ILE A 136 -3.97 3.65 -10.64
CA ILE A 136 -2.68 3.32 -11.21
C ILE A 136 -2.27 4.38 -12.22
N SER A 137 -0.98 4.69 -12.29
CA SER A 137 -0.40 5.53 -13.35
C SER A 137 0.92 4.96 -13.79
N ILE A 138 1.26 5.20 -15.04
CA ILE A 138 2.51 4.73 -15.64
C ILE A 138 3.26 5.92 -16.22
N ALA A 139 4.58 5.94 -16.03
CA ALA A 139 5.47 6.87 -16.72
C ALA A 139 6.50 6.08 -17.54
N PHE A 140 6.68 6.48 -18.78
CA PHE A 140 7.71 5.94 -19.67
C PHE A 140 8.86 6.92 -19.72
N LEU A 141 10.08 6.47 -19.43
CA LEU A 141 11.27 7.31 -19.37
C LEU A 141 12.30 6.83 -20.39
N GLY A 142 12.91 7.78 -21.09
CA GLY A 142 13.95 7.54 -22.08
C GLY A 142 14.92 8.69 -22.18
N ASN A 143 15.95 8.52 -23.00
CA ASN A 143 16.96 9.55 -23.28
C ASN A 143 16.70 10.31 -24.60
N GLN A 144 15.69 9.90 -25.37
CA GLN A 144 15.35 10.46 -26.67
C GLN A 144 13.95 11.08 -26.67
N ASN A 145 13.74 12.05 -27.54
CA ASN A 145 12.45 12.72 -27.75
C ASN A 145 11.41 11.87 -28.52
N LYS A 146 11.74 10.61 -28.81
CA LYS A 146 10.84 9.61 -29.37
C LYS A 146 11.05 8.27 -28.66
N LEU A 147 9.99 7.79 -28.01
CA LEU A 147 9.93 6.51 -27.32
C LEU A 147 9.50 5.40 -28.28
N ASN A 148 10.16 4.26 -28.17
CA ASN A 148 9.83 3.00 -28.84
C ASN A 148 10.32 1.84 -27.95
N LYS A 149 10.01 0.60 -28.33
CA LYS A 149 10.40 -0.61 -27.59
C LYS A 149 11.90 -0.67 -27.24
N LYS A 150 12.78 -0.17 -28.12
CA LYS A 150 14.25 -0.20 -27.94
C LYS A 150 14.79 0.95 -27.08
N ASN A 151 14.08 2.08 -27.06
CA ASN A 151 14.57 3.34 -26.49
C ASN A 151 13.95 3.65 -25.11
N ILE A 152 12.88 2.97 -24.71
CA ILE A 152 12.39 3.02 -23.34
C ILE A 152 13.47 2.45 -22.42
N LYS A 153 13.93 3.28 -21.48
CA LYS A 153 14.95 2.90 -20.50
C LYS A 153 14.36 2.51 -19.16
N ARG A 154 13.19 3.06 -18.83
CA ARG A 154 12.48 2.72 -17.59
C ARG A 154 10.99 2.94 -17.73
N ILE A 155 10.21 2.03 -17.16
CA ILE A 155 8.79 2.26 -16.89
C ILE A 155 8.64 2.42 -15.38
N TYR A 156 8.11 3.56 -14.95
CA TYR A 156 7.73 3.81 -13.56
C TYR A 156 6.25 3.51 -13.38
N PHE A 157 5.92 2.71 -12.38
CA PHE A 157 4.55 2.34 -12.06
C PHE A 157 4.19 2.90 -10.69
N ALA A 158 3.26 3.85 -10.67
CA ALA A 158 2.73 4.41 -9.43
C ALA A 158 1.35 3.83 -9.15
N VAL A 159 1.14 3.43 -7.91
CA VAL A 159 -0.13 2.85 -7.46
C VAL A 159 -0.53 3.61 -6.22
N ILE A 160 -1.80 4.01 -6.17
CA ILE A 160 -2.41 4.70 -5.05
C ILE A 160 -3.58 3.84 -4.57
N TRP A 161 -3.58 3.55 -3.27
CA TRP A 161 -4.66 2.84 -2.61
C TRP A 161 -5.42 3.74 -1.65
N LYS A 162 -6.73 3.85 -1.85
CA LYS A 162 -7.68 4.58 -1.03
C LYS A 162 -8.19 3.70 0.09
N HIS A 163 -7.78 4.03 1.31
CA HIS A 163 -8.16 3.26 2.50
C HIS A 163 -9.22 3.94 3.37
N HIS A 164 -9.78 5.06 2.88
CA HIS A 164 -10.93 5.79 3.43
C HIS A 164 -10.87 6.06 4.94
N ARG A 165 -9.65 6.20 5.48
CA ARG A 165 -9.43 6.40 6.91
C ARG A 165 -8.77 7.74 7.17
N GLU A 166 -9.22 8.35 8.25
CA GLU A 166 -8.62 9.56 8.79
C GLU A 166 -7.38 9.14 9.59
N GLU A 167 -6.26 9.79 9.33
CA GLU A 167 -5.06 9.68 10.15
C GLU A 167 -5.09 10.77 11.22
N TYR A 168 -4.58 10.46 12.40
CA TYR A 168 -4.50 11.40 13.50
C TYR A 168 -3.05 11.46 13.94
N TYR A 169 -2.47 12.66 13.99
CA TYR A 169 -1.16 12.86 14.62
C TYR A 169 -1.29 13.79 15.81
N PHE A 170 -0.50 13.49 16.84
CA PHE A 170 -0.42 14.33 18.03
C PHE A 170 0.60 15.44 17.79
N SER A 171 0.15 16.69 17.78
CA SER A 171 1.06 17.84 17.72
C SER A 171 1.51 18.17 19.14
N GLY A 172 2.76 17.83 19.47
CA GLY A 172 3.35 18.14 20.79
C GLY A 172 3.36 19.63 21.13
N LEU A 173 3.36 20.51 20.12
CA LEU A 173 3.32 21.97 20.33
C LEU A 173 1.94 22.49 20.74
N THR A 174 0.86 21.84 20.28
CA THR A 174 -0.51 22.29 20.55
C THR A 174 -1.26 21.38 21.52
N TYR A 175 -0.65 20.27 21.94
CA TYR A 175 -1.26 19.20 22.74
C TYR A 175 -2.63 18.75 22.18
N ARG A 176 -2.81 18.82 20.86
CA ARG A 176 -4.05 18.46 20.17
C ARG A 176 -3.81 17.37 19.14
N TRP A 177 -4.82 16.53 18.97
CA TRP A 177 -4.91 15.59 17.87
C TRP A 177 -5.33 16.35 16.61
N HIS A 178 -4.48 16.31 15.60
CA HIS A 178 -4.78 16.88 14.29
C HIS A 178 -5.24 15.76 13.36
N ARG A 179 -6.42 15.93 12.78
CA ARG A 179 -6.99 15.02 11.80
C ARG A 179 -6.36 15.32 10.44
N VAL A 180 -5.59 14.39 9.92
CA VAL A 180 -5.08 14.40 8.55
C VAL A 180 -5.92 13.46 7.72
N LYS A 181 -6.61 13.99 6.71
CA LYS A 181 -7.25 13.17 5.68
C LYS A 181 -6.20 12.63 4.71
N SER A 182 -5.29 11.80 5.19
CA SER A 182 -4.47 10.97 4.33
C SER A 182 -5.33 9.78 3.93
N ASN A 183 -6.19 9.99 2.93
CA ASN A 183 -7.13 8.94 2.49
C ASN A 183 -6.48 7.93 1.54
N GLN A 184 -5.18 8.06 1.30
CA GLN A 184 -4.47 7.44 0.18
C GLN A 184 -3.05 7.05 0.55
N ARG A 185 -2.60 5.87 0.10
CA ARG A 185 -1.23 5.39 0.26
C ARG A 185 -0.63 5.05 -1.10
N GLY A 186 0.57 5.56 -1.36
CA GLY A 186 1.39 5.19 -2.51
C GLY A 186 2.34 4.04 -2.21
N CYS A 187 3.01 3.48 -3.21
CA CYS A 187 3.99 2.40 -3.01
C CYS A 187 5.14 2.75 -2.05
N ASN A 188 5.43 4.04 -1.83
CA ASN A 188 6.37 4.51 -0.81
C ASN A 188 5.97 4.08 0.61
N TYR A 189 4.71 3.71 0.85
CA TYR A 189 4.23 3.16 2.13
C TYR A 189 5.03 1.93 2.60
N PHE A 190 5.51 1.10 1.67
CA PHE A 190 6.32 -0.07 2.02
C PHE A 190 7.79 0.27 2.31
N GLY A 191 8.15 1.56 2.37
CA GLY A 191 9.50 1.97 2.70
C GLY A 191 10.50 1.71 1.58
N ILE A 192 10.10 1.91 0.32
CA ILE A 192 11.07 2.00 -0.79
C ILE A 192 11.82 3.33 -0.64
N ARG A 193 12.66 3.46 0.39
CA ARG A 193 13.84 4.31 0.32
C ARG A 193 14.67 3.70 -0.81
N ARG A 194 14.58 4.27 -2.01
CA ARG A 194 15.74 4.23 -2.89
C ARG A 194 16.83 4.93 -2.11
N ILE A 195 17.69 4.15 -1.47
CA ILE A 195 19.04 4.58 -1.19
C ILE A 195 19.60 4.86 -2.59
N SER A 196 19.62 6.15 -2.94
CA SER A 196 20.55 6.68 -3.91
C SER A 196 21.93 6.35 -3.37
N ASN A 197 22.53 5.28 -3.89
CA ASN A 197 23.98 5.22 -3.92
C ASN A 197 24.38 5.57 -5.35
N GLU A 198 25.12 6.67 -5.39
CA GLU A 198 26.08 7.10 -6.40
C GLU A 198 26.67 5.96 -7.23
#